data_AF-A0A9N8PTB7-F1
#
_entry.id   AF-A0A9N8PTB7-F1
#
_cell.length_a   1.000
_cell.length_b   1.000
_cell.length_c   1.000
_cell.angle_alpha   90.00
_cell.angle_beta   90.00
_cell.angle_gamma   90.00
#
_symmetry.space_group_name_H-M   'P 1'
#
loop_
_entity.id
_entity.type
_entity.pdbx_description
1 polymer ?
#
loop_
_entity_poly.entity_id
_entity_poly.type
_entity_poly.pdbx_seq_one_letter_code
_entity_poly.pdbx_strand_id
1 'polypeptide(L)'
;MPVEADVIAPSTQDKYLFGKLAEAALMLYARSLCTSYTIMGKGRKAIIGNADNFWLHSSKENSFDLTHPQSPSSEAISPRLDLMTSTTPITLDPQKTALVIIDMQNFFLSEAFGRTKGAGHDAVKNLEQHAIPAARKAGVQVIWLNWGLTDKDLDLMPPAIKRAFGFEVVLDNEDEEVETDTAEGDIFREHGAADDPKVNPQDTVVLENGKDKRIYKGLGSWCGNLELPDGTTVDGGRLLMRDAWNSALYPPLDTLYEEGIGCWINKDRMSEKGIRSLLFAGVNTDQCVSGTLTDAFSKGYDCVMLKDACGTTSPSFSQQCIEFNAAKSWGFVATCADFARGVENMASQ
;
A
#
# COMPACT_ATOMS: atom_id res chain seq x y z
N MET A 1 -64.15 -3.74 20.65
CA MET A 1 -62.82 -3.18 20.96
C MET A 1 -61.78 -4.24 20.64
N PRO A 2 -61.05 -4.16 19.52
CA PRO A 2 -59.78 -4.86 19.39
C PRO A 2 -58.66 -3.96 19.92
N VAL A 3 -57.71 -4.55 20.65
CA VAL A 3 -56.50 -3.89 21.12
C VAL A 3 -55.44 -4.10 20.04
N GLU A 4 -55.02 -3.03 19.36
CA GLU A 4 -53.83 -3.05 18.50
C GLU A 4 -52.59 -3.08 19.40
N ALA A 5 -51.71 -4.05 19.16
CA ALA A 5 -50.38 -4.08 19.76
C ALA A 5 -49.44 -3.29 18.86
N ASP A 6 -48.98 -2.13 19.32
CA ASP A 6 -47.93 -1.35 18.67
C ASP A 6 -46.61 -2.15 18.70
N VAL A 7 -46.22 -2.68 17.54
CA VAL A 7 -44.88 -3.20 17.32
C VAL A 7 -43.97 -2.01 17.04
N ILE A 8 -43.31 -1.50 18.09
CA ILE A 8 -42.30 -0.45 17.97
C ILE A 8 -41.10 -1.03 17.20
N ALA A 9 -40.85 -0.51 15.99
CA ALA A 9 -39.65 -0.82 15.25
C ALA A 9 -38.40 -0.26 15.99
N PRO A 10 -37.31 -1.04 16.14
CA PRO A 10 -36.14 -0.60 16.89
C PRO A 10 -35.48 0.62 16.22
N SER A 11 -35.02 1.56 17.05
CA SER A 11 -34.40 2.80 16.61
C SER A 11 -33.07 2.53 15.89
N THR A 12 -32.59 3.50 15.11
CA THR A 12 -31.29 3.41 14.40
C THR A 12 -30.12 3.16 15.35
N GLN A 13 -30.24 3.64 16.60
CA GLN A 13 -29.24 3.44 17.65
C GLN A 13 -29.27 2.01 18.21
N ASP A 14 -30.45 1.40 18.31
CA ASP A 14 -30.59 -0.01 18.69
C ASP A 14 -30.02 -0.95 17.63
N LYS A 15 -30.22 -0.65 16.34
CA LYS A 15 -29.61 -1.43 15.24
C LYS A 15 -28.08 -1.38 15.26
N TYR A 16 -27.51 -0.23 15.63
CA TYR A 16 -26.05 -0.06 15.75
C TYR A 16 -25.48 -0.83 16.95
N LEU A 17 -26.20 -0.84 18.08
CA LEU A 17 -25.82 -1.59 19.28
C LEU A 17 -25.95 -3.11 19.07
N PHE A 18 -27.00 -3.56 18.39
CA PHE A 18 -27.18 -4.95 17.98
C PHE A 18 -26.10 -5.41 16.99
N GLY A 19 -25.68 -4.54 16.05
CA GLY A 19 -24.57 -4.82 15.14
C GLY A 19 -23.24 -5.03 15.87
N LYS A 20 -22.90 -4.15 16.82
CA LYS A 20 -21.68 -4.30 17.63
C LYS A 20 -21.72 -5.51 18.56
N LEU A 21 -22.88 -5.84 19.12
CA LEU A 21 -23.06 -7.04 19.94
C LEU A 21 -22.97 -8.32 19.11
N ALA A 22 -23.50 -8.32 17.88
CA ALA A 22 -23.37 -9.44 16.96
C ALA A 22 -21.91 -9.65 16.51
N GLU A 23 -21.17 -8.57 16.25
CA GLU A 23 -19.76 -8.62 15.87
C GLU A 23 -18.87 -9.08 17.04
N ALA A 24 -19.13 -8.58 18.25
CA ALA A 24 -18.47 -9.05 19.48
C ALA A 24 -18.81 -10.51 19.79
N ALA A 25 -20.06 -10.94 19.56
CA ALA A 25 -20.47 -12.34 19.70
C ALA A 25 -19.84 -13.24 18.64
N LEU A 26 -19.68 -12.77 17.39
CA LEU A 26 -18.98 -13.50 16.33
C LEU A 26 -17.48 -13.63 16.65
N MET A 27 -16.86 -12.58 17.19
CA MET A 27 -15.48 -12.58 17.67
C MET A 27 -15.28 -13.51 18.87
N LEU A 28 -16.21 -13.52 19.83
CA LEU A 28 -16.21 -14.44 20.97
C LEU A 28 -16.46 -15.89 20.53
N TYR A 29 -17.32 -16.11 19.54
CA TYR A 29 -17.58 -17.43 18.96
C TYR A 29 -16.37 -17.93 18.14
N ALA A 30 -15.70 -17.06 17.38
CA ALA A 30 -14.46 -17.38 16.68
C ALA A 30 -13.30 -17.69 17.66
N ARG A 31 -13.20 -16.94 18.78
CA ARG A 31 -12.27 -17.23 19.88
C ARG A 31 -12.61 -18.55 20.61
N SER A 32 -13.89 -18.86 20.77
CA SER A 32 -14.38 -20.11 21.34
C SER A 32 -14.04 -21.31 20.43
N LEU A 33 -14.17 -21.18 19.11
CA LEU A 33 -13.75 -22.20 18.15
C LEU A 33 -12.22 -22.39 18.09
N CYS A 34 -11.42 -21.37 18.42
CA CYS A 34 -9.97 -21.50 18.59
C CYS A 34 -9.57 -22.20 19.91
N THR A 35 -10.49 -22.36 20.86
CA THR A 35 -10.21 -23.01 22.13
C THR A 35 -10.78 -24.42 22.11
N SER A 36 -9.91 -25.40 21.88
CA SER A 36 -10.10 -26.85 22.07
C SER A 36 -11.02 -27.60 21.07
N TYR A 37 -10.51 -27.81 19.86
CA TYR A 37 -10.54 -29.14 19.25
C TYR A 37 -9.10 -29.61 19.03
N THR A 38 -8.52 -30.28 20.05
CA THR A 38 -7.33 -31.10 19.81
C THR A 38 -7.77 -32.30 19.01
N ILE A 39 -7.75 -32.20 17.68
CA ILE A 39 -7.82 -33.38 16.82
C ILE A 39 -6.56 -34.18 17.13
N MET A 40 -6.70 -35.25 17.91
CA MET A 40 -5.65 -36.25 18.18
C MET A 40 -5.31 -37.07 16.92
N GLY A 41 -4.97 -36.40 15.83
CA GLY A 41 -4.37 -37.00 14.64
C GLY A 41 -2.85 -36.92 14.74
N LYS A 42 -2.13 -37.91 14.19
CA LYS A 42 -0.67 -37.79 13.99
C LYS A 42 -0.40 -36.52 13.17
N GLY A 43 0.30 -35.54 13.74
CA GLY A 43 0.70 -34.33 13.02
C GLY A 43 1.44 -34.70 11.75
N ARG A 44 0.97 -34.20 10.60
CA ARG A 44 1.57 -34.43 9.29
C ARG A 44 2.36 -33.21 8.88
N LYS A 45 3.50 -33.44 8.22
CA LYS A 45 4.25 -32.41 7.51
C LYS A 45 3.93 -32.52 6.03
N ALA A 46 3.73 -31.41 5.35
CA ALA A 46 3.58 -31.34 3.90
C ALA A 46 4.66 -30.43 3.32
N ILE A 47 5.03 -30.71 2.06
CA ILE A 47 5.96 -29.90 1.27
C ILE A 47 5.15 -29.36 0.10
N ILE A 48 5.21 -28.04 -0.13
CA ILE A 48 4.50 -27.36 -1.21
C ILE A 48 5.56 -26.73 -2.10
N GLY A 49 5.58 -27.10 -3.39
CA GLY A 49 6.58 -26.61 -4.34
C GLY A 49 7.42 -27.74 -4.95
N ASN A 50 8.66 -27.43 -5.31
CA ASN A 50 9.60 -28.35 -5.96
C ASN A 50 10.92 -28.46 -5.18
N ALA A 51 11.94 -29.11 -5.76
CA ALA A 51 13.21 -29.36 -5.09
C ALA A 51 14.02 -28.08 -4.78
N ASP A 52 13.83 -27.02 -5.57
CA ASP A 52 14.63 -25.78 -5.49
C ASP A 52 13.89 -24.64 -4.78
N ASN A 53 12.55 -24.70 -4.74
CA ASN A 53 11.68 -23.72 -4.10
C ASN A 53 10.46 -24.42 -3.49
N PHE A 54 10.39 -24.42 -2.17
CA PHE A 54 9.30 -25.05 -1.44
C PHE A 54 9.02 -24.36 -0.10
N TRP A 55 7.78 -24.53 0.35
CA TRP A 55 7.35 -24.26 1.72
C TRP A 55 7.12 -25.57 2.46
N LEU A 56 7.26 -25.53 3.79
CA LEU A 56 6.86 -26.62 4.66
C LEU A 56 5.56 -26.25 5.38
N HIS A 57 4.67 -27.21 5.58
CA HIS A 57 3.44 -27.00 6.33
C HIS A 57 3.33 -28.02 7.46
N SER A 58 2.95 -27.56 8.65
CA SER A 58 2.71 -28.38 9.85
C SER A 58 1.23 -28.46 10.16
N SER A 59 0.60 -29.64 10.02
CA SER A 59 -0.82 -29.80 10.39
C SER A 59 -1.07 -29.77 11.91
N LYS A 60 0.00 -29.87 12.72
CA LYS A 60 -0.09 -29.82 14.19
C LYS A 60 -0.19 -28.38 14.68
N GLU A 61 0.58 -27.50 14.06
CA GLU A 61 0.66 -26.07 14.40
C GLU A 61 -0.23 -25.22 13.47
N ASN A 62 -0.74 -25.81 12.40
CA ASN A 62 -1.50 -25.14 11.34
C ASN A 62 -0.74 -23.91 10.80
N SER A 63 0.55 -24.11 10.53
CA SER A 63 1.51 -23.06 10.17
C SER A 63 2.29 -23.42 8.91
N PHE A 64 2.76 -22.40 8.21
CA PHE A 64 3.69 -22.53 7.08
C PHE A 64 5.08 -22.04 7.46
N ASP A 65 6.11 -22.74 7.01
CA ASP A 65 7.50 -22.32 7.08
C ASP A 65 7.96 -21.95 5.66
N LEU A 66 8.25 -20.66 5.48
CA LEU A 66 8.68 -20.03 4.24
C LEU A 66 10.14 -19.55 4.37
N THR A 67 10.93 -20.19 5.24
CA THR A 67 12.35 -19.83 5.42
C THR A 67 13.25 -20.28 4.26
N HIS A 68 12.70 -21.06 3.31
CA HIS A 68 13.40 -21.64 2.16
C HIS A 68 14.73 -22.31 2.55
N PRO A 69 14.71 -23.36 3.38
CA PRO A 69 15.92 -24.08 3.75
C PRO A 69 16.49 -24.86 2.56
N GLN A 70 17.76 -25.30 2.65
CA GLN A 70 18.43 -26.01 1.55
C GLN A 70 17.71 -27.30 1.12
N SER A 71 17.05 -27.98 2.05
CA SER A 71 16.25 -29.17 1.79
C SER A 71 15.12 -29.32 2.83
N PRO A 72 14.05 -30.09 2.55
CA PRO A 72 12.94 -30.28 3.48
C PRO A 72 13.30 -30.95 4.81
N SER A 73 14.47 -31.60 4.87
CA SER A 73 15.00 -32.25 6.08
C SER A 73 16.13 -31.47 6.74
N SER A 74 16.45 -30.27 6.23
CA SER A 74 17.46 -29.42 6.83
C SER A 74 17.05 -29.00 8.23
N GLU A 75 18.04 -28.73 9.08
CA GLU A 75 17.79 -28.13 10.38
C GLU A 75 17.15 -26.75 10.21
N ALA A 76 16.35 -26.36 11.21
CA ALA A 76 15.74 -25.05 11.25
C ALA A 76 16.83 -23.97 11.26
N ILE A 77 16.70 -22.96 10.40
CA ILE A 77 17.59 -21.80 10.43
C ILE A 77 17.41 -20.99 11.72
N SER A 78 18.37 -20.12 12.04
CA SER A 78 18.24 -19.09 13.07
C SER A 78 18.92 -17.80 12.58
N PRO A 79 18.34 -16.60 12.81
CA PRO A 79 17.08 -16.34 13.50
C PRO A 79 15.83 -16.66 12.64
N ARG A 80 14.66 -16.81 13.28
CA ARG A 80 13.37 -17.14 12.63
C ARG A 80 12.29 -16.14 13.01
N LEU A 81 11.67 -15.51 12.00
CA LEU A 81 10.59 -14.55 12.24
C LEU A 81 9.23 -15.27 12.18
N ASP A 82 8.66 -15.58 13.35
CA ASP A 82 7.31 -16.12 13.44
C ASP A 82 6.27 -14.99 13.39
N LEU A 83 5.42 -15.00 12.37
CA LEU A 83 4.43 -13.96 12.10
C LEU A 83 3.02 -14.52 12.17
N MET A 84 2.19 -13.90 13.02
CA MET A 84 0.75 -14.15 13.00
C MET A 84 0.12 -13.44 11.81
N THR A 85 -0.77 -14.12 11.09
CA THR A 85 -1.49 -13.58 9.94
C THR A 85 -2.99 -13.71 10.13
N SER A 86 -3.78 -13.08 9.27
CA SER A 86 -5.25 -13.14 9.28
C SER A 86 -5.82 -14.53 8.97
N THR A 87 -5.00 -15.45 8.44
CA THR A 87 -5.41 -16.81 8.07
C THR A 87 -4.66 -17.87 8.85
N THR A 88 -3.36 -17.99 8.64
CA THR A 88 -2.50 -19.02 9.25
C THR A 88 -1.15 -18.42 9.62
N PRO A 89 -0.58 -18.76 10.80
CA PRO A 89 0.79 -18.39 11.14
C PRO A 89 1.80 -18.78 10.06
N ILE A 90 2.80 -17.93 9.87
CA ILE A 90 3.91 -18.19 8.96
C ILE A 90 5.25 -17.95 9.66
N THR A 91 6.31 -18.63 9.23
CA THR A 91 7.68 -18.35 9.64
C THR A 91 8.51 -17.89 8.45
N LEU A 92 9.24 -16.78 8.61
CA LEU A 92 10.09 -16.19 7.59
C LEU A 92 11.57 -16.24 7.99
N ASP A 93 12.45 -16.27 6.99
CA ASP A 93 13.88 -15.99 7.16
C ASP A 93 14.10 -14.48 7.05
N PRO A 94 14.46 -13.76 8.13
CA PRO A 94 14.63 -12.32 8.08
C PRO A 94 15.72 -11.88 7.08
N GLN A 95 16.76 -12.71 6.85
CA GLN A 95 17.83 -12.40 5.90
C GLN A 95 17.39 -12.55 4.43
N LYS A 96 16.28 -13.26 4.18
CA LYS A 96 15.66 -13.39 2.86
C LYS A 96 14.36 -12.57 2.76
N THR A 97 14.12 -11.67 3.70
CA THR A 97 12.90 -10.87 3.77
C THR A 97 13.21 -9.40 3.55
N ALA A 98 12.34 -8.71 2.81
CA ALA A 98 12.39 -7.26 2.67
C ALA A 98 11.02 -6.61 2.98
N LEU A 99 11.03 -5.44 3.61
CA LEU A 99 9.91 -4.52 3.74
C LEU A 99 9.92 -3.53 2.58
N VAL A 100 8.91 -3.60 1.71
CA VAL A 100 8.74 -2.74 0.54
C VAL A 100 7.72 -1.65 0.86
N ILE A 101 8.18 -0.41 0.92
CA ILE A 101 7.36 0.78 1.21
C ILE A 101 7.14 1.53 -0.10
N ILE A 102 5.87 1.63 -0.50
CA ILE A 102 5.47 2.05 -1.86
C ILE A 102 4.85 3.45 -1.85
N ASP A 103 5.42 4.34 -2.66
CA ASP A 103 4.90 5.66 -3.04
C ASP A 103 4.44 6.54 -1.86
N MET A 104 5.11 6.45 -0.71
CA MET A 104 4.81 7.30 0.45
C MET A 104 5.39 8.72 0.26
N GLN A 105 4.94 9.40 -0.80
CA GLN A 105 5.48 10.66 -1.30
C GLN A 105 4.53 11.83 -1.06
N ASN A 106 5.07 13.05 -1.05
CA ASN A 106 4.31 14.28 -0.82
C ASN A 106 3.10 14.43 -1.74
N PHE A 107 3.21 14.04 -3.02
CA PHE A 107 2.08 14.10 -3.96
C PHE A 107 0.84 13.31 -3.48
N PHE A 108 1.07 12.16 -2.85
CA PHE A 108 -0.02 11.27 -2.42
C PHE A 108 -0.58 11.61 -1.03
N LEU A 109 0.21 12.29 -0.19
CA LEU A 109 -0.10 12.44 1.24
C LEU A 109 -0.15 13.90 1.73
N SER A 110 0.42 14.86 1.00
CA SER A 110 0.52 16.24 1.49
C SER A 110 -0.78 17.03 1.32
N GLU A 111 -1.17 17.76 2.37
CA GLU A 111 -2.27 18.72 2.36
C GLU A 111 -2.06 19.82 1.30
N ALA A 112 -0.81 20.09 0.91
CA ALA A 112 -0.47 21.01 -0.18
C ALA A 112 -1.05 20.59 -1.54
N PHE A 113 -1.34 19.30 -1.72
CA PHE A 113 -2.07 18.73 -2.86
C PHE A 113 -3.53 18.41 -2.53
N GLY A 114 -4.10 19.07 -1.52
CA GLY A 114 -5.49 18.89 -1.10
C GLY A 114 -5.79 17.57 -0.40
N ARG A 115 -4.76 16.81 -0.01
CA ARG A 115 -4.94 15.50 0.64
C ARG A 115 -5.38 15.70 2.09
N THR A 116 -6.53 15.15 2.45
CA THR A 116 -7.00 15.13 3.84
C THR A 116 -6.48 13.92 4.59
N LYS A 117 -6.40 14.02 5.93
CA LYS A 117 -5.97 12.90 6.78
C LYS A 117 -6.86 11.68 6.56
N GLY A 118 -6.25 10.55 6.24
CA GLY A 118 -6.95 9.29 6.01
C GLY A 118 -6.07 8.07 6.13
N ALA A 119 -6.46 6.98 5.46
CA ALA A 119 -5.80 5.68 5.57
C ALA A 119 -4.32 5.71 5.20
N GLY A 120 -3.91 6.55 4.24
CA GLY A 120 -2.51 6.76 3.88
C GLY A 120 -1.69 7.37 5.03
N HIS A 121 -2.24 8.36 5.74
CA HIS A 121 -1.58 8.96 6.91
C HIS A 121 -1.53 8.02 8.11
N ASP A 122 -2.56 7.18 8.30
CA ASP A 122 -2.53 6.14 9.34
C ASP A 122 -1.48 5.07 9.00
N ALA A 123 -1.30 4.74 7.73
CA ALA A 123 -0.23 3.88 7.27
C ALA A 123 1.17 4.46 7.58
N VAL A 124 1.37 5.77 7.40
CA VAL A 124 2.62 6.46 7.80
C VAL A 124 2.92 6.23 9.30
N LYS A 125 1.92 6.42 10.17
CA LYS A 125 2.08 6.21 11.62
C LYS A 125 2.45 4.78 11.97
N ASN A 126 1.79 3.79 11.35
CA ASN A 126 2.08 2.38 11.60
C ASN A 126 3.45 1.95 11.08
N LEU A 127 3.89 2.52 9.95
CA LEU A 127 5.25 2.34 9.45
C LEU A 127 6.29 2.88 10.44
N GLU A 128 6.12 4.13 10.87
CA GLU A 128 7.02 4.82 11.81
C GLU A 128 7.10 4.11 13.17
N GLN A 129 5.94 3.78 13.76
CA GLN A 129 5.87 3.28 15.14
C GLN A 129 6.20 1.80 15.27
N HIS A 130 5.99 1.02 14.20
CA HIS A 130 6.05 -0.43 14.29
C HIS A 130 6.92 -1.06 13.20
N ALA A 131 6.55 -0.91 11.92
CA ALA A 131 7.12 -1.74 10.86
C ALA A 131 8.59 -1.42 10.57
N ILE A 132 8.96 -0.14 10.43
CA ILE A 132 10.33 0.27 10.11
C ILE A 132 11.29 -0.07 11.28
N PRO A 133 10.97 0.27 12.55
CA PRO A 133 11.81 -0.14 13.68
C PRO A 133 11.96 -1.66 13.79
N ALA A 134 10.88 -2.43 13.59
CA ALA A 134 10.91 -3.88 13.62
C ALA A 134 11.78 -4.47 12.51
N ALA A 135 11.64 -3.96 11.27
CA ALA A 135 12.45 -4.40 10.13
C ALA A 135 13.94 -4.18 10.40
N ARG A 136 14.32 -2.99 10.86
CA ARG A 136 15.71 -2.66 11.23
C ARG A 136 16.24 -3.58 12.32
N LYS A 137 15.47 -3.81 13.38
CA LYS A 137 15.86 -4.68 14.50
C LYS A 137 16.07 -6.13 14.07
N ALA A 138 15.27 -6.63 13.12
CA ALA A 138 15.36 -8.00 12.61
C ALA A 138 16.43 -8.18 11.51
N GLY A 139 17.05 -7.11 11.02
CA GLY A 139 17.91 -7.15 9.83
C GLY A 139 17.14 -7.40 8.53
N VAL A 140 15.82 -7.17 8.53
CA VAL A 140 14.99 -7.18 7.32
C VAL A 140 15.31 -5.95 6.50
N GLN A 141 15.59 -6.13 5.22
CA GLN A 141 15.93 -5.03 4.32
C GLN A 141 14.73 -4.09 4.13
N VAL A 142 14.95 -2.78 4.17
CA VAL A 142 13.90 -1.79 3.88
C VAL A 142 14.12 -1.22 2.47
N ILE A 143 13.16 -1.45 1.59
CA ILE A 143 13.16 -1.03 0.19
C ILE A 143 12.14 0.09 0.03
N TRP A 144 12.58 1.21 -0.52
CA TRP A 144 11.73 2.35 -0.83
C TRP A 144 11.46 2.37 -2.33
N LEU A 145 10.19 2.14 -2.69
CA LEU A 145 9.73 2.02 -4.07
C LEU A 145 8.84 3.21 -4.40
N ASN A 146 9.40 4.18 -5.12
CA ASN A 146 8.76 5.48 -5.32
C ASN A 146 8.72 5.87 -6.80
N TRP A 147 7.82 6.79 -7.13
CA TRP A 147 7.92 7.54 -8.39
C TRP A 147 9.14 8.45 -8.38
N GLY A 148 9.79 8.58 -9.53
CA GLY A 148 11.04 9.33 -9.68
C GLY A 148 11.45 9.36 -11.14
N LEU A 149 10.54 9.86 -11.97
CA LEU A 149 10.62 9.80 -13.42
C LEU A 149 11.72 10.70 -13.97
N THR A 150 12.35 10.24 -15.05
CA THR A 150 13.18 11.06 -15.93
C THR A 150 12.40 11.43 -17.18
N ASP A 151 12.89 12.40 -17.95
CA ASP A 151 12.28 12.74 -19.24
C ASP A 151 12.23 11.53 -20.18
N LYS A 152 13.26 10.68 -20.15
CA LYS A 152 13.27 9.43 -20.91
C LYS A 152 12.15 8.48 -20.49
N ASP A 153 11.84 8.40 -19.19
CA ASP A 153 10.77 7.54 -18.70
C ASP A 153 9.41 8.07 -19.19
N LEU A 154 9.21 9.40 -19.18
CA LEU A 154 8.02 10.03 -19.76
C LEU A 154 7.87 9.77 -21.26
N ASP A 155 8.97 9.84 -22.02
CA ASP A 155 8.94 9.61 -23.47
C ASP A 155 8.54 8.17 -23.81
N LEU A 156 8.98 7.21 -23.00
CA LEU A 156 8.69 5.78 -23.19
C LEU A 156 7.37 5.33 -22.55
N MET A 157 6.75 6.18 -21.73
CA MET A 157 5.60 5.78 -20.93
C MET A 157 4.37 5.48 -21.80
N PRO A 158 3.73 4.30 -21.63
CA PRO A 158 2.52 3.95 -22.35
C PRO A 158 1.38 4.95 -22.10
N PRO A 159 0.54 5.24 -23.13
CA PRO A 159 -0.60 6.15 -22.98
C PRO A 159 -1.57 5.77 -21.87
N ALA A 160 -1.76 4.47 -21.62
CA ALA A 160 -2.63 3.98 -20.55
C ALA A 160 -2.17 4.42 -19.15
N ILE A 161 -0.86 4.51 -18.92
CA ILE A 161 -0.30 5.01 -17.65
C ILE A 161 -0.42 6.54 -17.60
N LYS A 162 -0.04 7.23 -18.69
CA LYS A 162 -0.14 8.69 -18.75
C LYS A 162 -1.56 9.17 -18.44
N ARG A 163 -2.57 8.55 -19.07
CA ARG A 163 -3.99 8.87 -18.88
C ARG A 163 -4.42 8.88 -17.41
N ALA A 164 -3.88 7.98 -16.58
CA ALA A 164 -4.24 7.89 -15.16
C ALA A 164 -3.83 9.14 -14.35
N PHE A 165 -2.87 9.93 -14.85
CA PHE A 165 -2.35 11.12 -14.20
C PHE A 165 -2.65 12.42 -14.99
N GLY A 166 -3.39 12.33 -16.09
CA GLY A 166 -3.74 13.45 -16.97
C GLY A 166 -3.46 13.19 -18.45
N PHE A 167 -4.08 13.96 -19.35
CA PHE A 167 -3.91 13.83 -20.80
C PHE A 167 -3.89 15.19 -21.50
N GLU A 168 -3.38 15.22 -22.75
CA GLU A 168 -3.34 16.41 -23.59
C GLU A 168 -4.75 16.78 -24.07
N VAL A 169 -5.07 18.07 -24.05
CA VAL A 169 -6.25 18.63 -24.73
C VAL A 169 -5.78 19.45 -25.93
N VAL A 170 -6.37 19.18 -27.09
CA VAL A 170 -6.23 19.99 -28.30
C VAL A 170 -7.31 21.06 -28.25
N LEU A 171 -6.94 22.33 -28.37
CA LEU A 171 -7.92 23.42 -28.43
C LEU A 171 -8.56 23.44 -29.81
N ASP A 172 -9.88 23.59 -29.86
CA ASP A 172 -10.64 23.60 -31.11
C ASP A 172 -10.40 24.90 -31.93
N ASN A 173 -9.92 25.98 -31.29
CA ASN A 173 -9.54 27.24 -31.94
C ASN A 173 -8.15 27.74 -31.51
N GLU A 174 -7.33 28.15 -32.47
CA GLU A 174 -5.99 28.74 -32.21
C GLU A 174 -6.08 30.08 -31.43
N ASP A 175 -7.20 30.77 -31.50
CA ASP A 175 -7.47 32.07 -30.84
C ASP A 175 -8.21 31.94 -29.49
N GLU A 176 -8.49 30.72 -29.02
CA GLU A 176 -9.14 30.50 -27.74
C GLU A 176 -8.17 30.86 -26.60
N GLU A 177 -8.45 31.96 -25.88
CA GLU A 177 -7.77 32.26 -24.63
C GLU A 177 -8.20 31.20 -23.61
N VAL A 178 -7.22 30.52 -23.01
CA VAL A 178 -7.47 29.54 -21.95
C VAL A 178 -8.01 30.33 -20.74
N GLU A 179 -9.33 30.38 -20.58
CA GLU A 179 -9.93 31.04 -19.42
C GLU A 179 -9.43 30.37 -18.14
N THR A 180 -8.93 31.20 -17.23
CA THR A 180 -8.25 30.80 -15.98
C THR A 180 -9.19 30.21 -14.93
N ASP A 181 -10.49 30.22 -15.20
CA ASP A 181 -11.53 29.69 -14.32
C ASP A 181 -12.06 28.39 -14.91
N THR A 182 -11.49 27.26 -14.48
CA THR A 182 -11.99 25.92 -14.83
C THR A 182 -13.49 25.84 -14.54
N ALA A 183 -14.30 25.72 -15.59
CA ALA A 183 -15.73 25.57 -15.50
C ALA A 183 -16.08 24.25 -14.76
N GLU A 184 -17.15 24.26 -13.97
CA GLU A 184 -17.75 23.01 -13.51
C GLU A 184 -18.11 22.14 -14.72
N GLY A 185 -17.58 20.91 -14.78
CA GLY A 185 -17.87 19.95 -15.86
C GLY A 185 -16.72 19.74 -16.85
N ASP A 186 -15.57 20.34 -16.59
CA ASP A 186 -14.43 20.27 -17.49
C ASP A 186 -13.71 18.90 -17.37
N ILE A 187 -13.21 18.38 -18.50
CA ILE A 187 -12.69 17.00 -18.71
C ILE A 187 -11.51 16.63 -17.80
N PHE A 188 -10.99 17.62 -17.07
CA PHE A 188 -9.92 17.55 -16.08
C PHE A 188 -10.28 16.75 -14.82
N ARG A 189 -11.54 16.32 -14.64
CA ARG A 189 -12.06 15.81 -13.35
C ARG A 189 -12.34 14.32 -13.25
N GLU A 190 -12.00 13.49 -14.25
CA GLU A 190 -12.59 12.14 -14.31
C GLU A 190 -12.16 11.17 -13.19
N HIS A 191 -11.15 11.49 -12.34
CA HIS A 191 -10.75 10.60 -11.23
C HIS A 191 -10.46 11.29 -9.87
N GLY A 192 -10.84 12.56 -9.67
CA GLY A 192 -10.69 13.26 -8.39
C GLY A 192 -12.00 13.32 -7.60
N ALA A 193 -11.94 13.16 -6.27
CA ALA A 193 -13.07 13.50 -5.41
C ALA A 193 -13.46 14.98 -5.60
N ALA A 194 -14.72 15.33 -5.30
CA ALA A 194 -15.29 16.65 -5.57
C ALA A 194 -14.53 17.84 -4.93
N ASP A 195 -13.57 17.58 -4.04
CA ASP A 195 -12.87 18.58 -3.23
C ASP A 195 -11.38 18.79 -3.61
N ASP A 196 -10.95 18.35 -4.80
CA ASP A 196 -9.57 18.59 -5.28
C ASP A 196 -9.31 20.11 -5.47
N PRO A 197 -8.20 20.67 -4.97
CA PRO A 197 -7.93 22.10 -5.04
C PRO A 197 -7.81 22.58 -6.49
N LYS A 198 -8.41 23.74 -6.77
CA LYS A 198 -8.33 24.43 -8.05
C LYS A 198 -6.86 24.75 -8.36
N VAL A 199 -6.32 24.10 -9.38
CA VAL A 199 -4.92 24.25 -9.80
C VAL A 199 -4.76 25.55 -10.60
N ASN A 200 -3.67 26.30 -10.36
CA ASN A 200 -3.47 27.65 -10.86
C ASN A 200 -2.99 27.70 -12.34
N PRO A 201 -3.14 28.84 -13.04
CA PRO A 201 -2.86 28.99 -14.49
C PRO A 201 -1.41 28.71 -14.92
N GLN A 202 -0.46 28.72 -13.99
CA GLN A 202 0.98 28.56 -14.24
C GLN A 202 1.40 27.10 -14.46
N ASP A 203 0.46 26.16 -14.32
CA ASP A 203 0.68 24.71 -14.41
C ASP A 203 0.40 24.13 -15.81
N THR A 204 0.30 25.01 -16.82
CA THR A 204 -0.05 24.68 -18.21
C THR A 204 1.20 24.65 -19.07
N VAL A 205 1.58 23.47 -19.59
CA VAL A 205 2.59 23.37 -20.66
C VAL A 205 1.89 23.54 -22.01
N VAL A 206 2.21 24.62 -22.73
CA VAL A 206 1.75 24.84 -24.10
C VAL A 206 2.72 24.14 -25.05
N LEU A 207 2.24 23.13 -25.77
CA LEU A 207 3.03 22.38 -26.76
C LEU A 207 2.61 22.76 -28.18
N GLU A 208 3.53 23.31 -28.97
CA GLU A 208 3.32 23.54 -30.41
C GLU A 208 3.82 22.34 -31.23
N ASN A 209 2.93 21.69 -31.98
CA ASN A 209 3.33 20.74 -33.03
C ASN A 209 3.41 21.39 -34.43
N GLY A 210 3.39 22.73 -34.50
CA GLY A 210 3.36 23.49 -35.74
C GLY A 210 1.99 23.55 -36.44
N LYS A 211 0.91 23.03 -35.83
CA LYS A 211 -0.48 23.17 -36.33
C LYS A 211 -1.51 23.47 -35.25
N ASP A 212 -1.37 22.95 -34.03
CA ASP A 212 -2.39 23.10 -32.98
C ASP A 212 -1.76 23.50 -31.63
N LYS A 213 -2.44 24.38 -30.89
CA LYS A 213 -2.13 24.66 -29.47
C LYS A 213 -2.66 23.52 -28.59
N ARG A 214 -1.80 22.95 -27.75
CA ARG A 214 -2.15 21.85 -26.84
C ARG A 214 -1.82 22.21 -25.39
N ILE A 215 -2.71 21.84 -24.49
CA ILE A 215 -2.55 21.97 -23.03
C ILE A 215 -2.30 20.58 -22.46
N TYR A 216 -1.13 20.35 -21.85
CA TYR A 216 -0.86 19.15 -21.08
C TYR A 216 -0.81 19.46 -19.59
N LYS A 217 -1.57 18.67 -18.81
CA LYS A 217 -1.61 18.73 -17.35
C LYS A 217 -1.53 17.32 -16.77
N GLY A 218 -0.31 16.79 -16.75
CA GLY A 218 -0.02 15.44 -16.24
C GLY A 218 1.44 15.27 -15.84
N LEU A 219 1.93 14.03 -15.83
CA LEU A 219 3.29 13.68 -15.38
C LEU A 219 4.36 14.56 -16.04
N GLY A 220 5.26 15.13 -15.23
CA GLY A 220 6.31 16.03 -15.71
C GLY A 220 5.92 17.48 -15.91
N SER A 221 4.64 17.85 -15.74
CA SER A 221 4.19 19.25 -15.75
C SER A 221 4.64 19.94 -14.45
N TRP A 222 4.80 21.26 -14.51
CA TRP A 222 5.15 22.04 -13.33
C TRP A 222 3.97 22.08 -12.34
N CYS A 223 4.26 21.90 -11.04
CA CYS A 223 3.25 21.95 -9.98
C CYS A 223 3.10 23.34 -9.32
N GLY A 224 3.92 24.31 -9.72
CA GLY A 224 3.89 25.63 -9.12
C GLY A 224 4.47 25.70 -7.71
N ASN A 225 4.31 26.87 -7.11
CA ASN A 225 4.61 27.10 -5.71
C ASN A 225 3.41 26.65 -4.86
N LEU A 226 3.66 25.79 -3.88
CA LEU A 226 2.65 25.21 -3.02
C LEU A 226 2.76 25.79 -1.61
N GLU A 227 1.62 26.14 -1.01
CA GLU A 227 1.55 26.59 0.38
C GLU A 227 1.36 25.38 1.31
N LEU A 228 2.21 25.28 2.33
CA LEU A 228 2.15 24.25 3.35
C LEU A 228 1.25 24.69 4.52
N PRO A 229 0.77 23.76 5.37
CA PRO A 229 -0.10 24.09 6.50
C PRO A 229 0.52 25.03 7.55
N ASP A 230 1.85 25.16 7.58
CA ASP A 230 2.57 26.10 8.45
C ASP A 230 2.70 27.51 7.84
N GLY A 231 2.11 27.75 6.66
CA GLY A 231 2.16 29.01 5.92
C GLY A 231 3.45 29.21 5.12
N THR A 232 4.36 28.24 5.12
CA THR A 232 5.55 28.30 4.27
C THR A 232 5.21 27.93 2.83
N THR A 233 5.98 28.44 1.88
CA THR A 233 5.84 28.12 0.46
C THR A 233 7.00 27.24 0.02
N VAL A 234 6.69 26.18 -0.71
CA VAL A 234 7.68 25.29 -1.32
C VAL A 234 7.52 25.26 -2.82
N ASP A 235 8.63 25.08 -3.52
CA ASP A 235 8.63 24.77 -4.94
C ASP A 235 8.17 23.31 -5.11
N GLY A 236 6.99 23.10 -5.69
CA GLY A 236 6.41 21.76 -5.90
C GLY A 236 7.21 20.90 -6.87
N GLY A 237 8.01 21.50 -7.75
CA GLY A 237 8.77 20.79 -8.77
C GLY A 237 7.90 20.29 -9.94
N ARG A 238 8.50 19.47 -10.81
CA ARG A 238 7.77 18.77 -11.89
C ARG A 238 7.08 17.53 -11.35
N LEU A 239 5.83 17.30 -11.74
CA LEU A 239 4.97 16.25 -11.20
C LEU A 239 5.59 14.85 -11.35
N LEU A 240 5.84 14.18 -10.22
CA LEU A 240 6.42 12.85 -10.07
C LEU A 240 7.78 12.64 -10.76
N MET A 241 8.45 13.73 -11.10
CA MET A 241 9.82 13.71 -11.63
C MET A 241 10.83 13.58 -10.51
N ARG A 242 11.97 12.97 -10.81
CA ARG A 242 13.08 12.86 -9.86
C ARG A 242 13.51 14.23 -9.33
N ASP A 243 13.90 14.24 -8.06
CA ASP A 243 14.42 15.41 -7.34
C ASP A 243 13.39 16.55 -7.15
N ALA A 244 12.11 16.31 -7.49
CA ALA A 244 11.02 17.24 -7.24
C ALA A 244 10.46 17.05 -5.83
N TRP A 245 10.04 18.14 -5.18
CA TRP A 245 9.47 18.10 -3.82
C TRP A 245 8.25 17.16 -3.73
N ASN A 246 7.36 17.19 -4.72
CA ASN A 246 6.19 16.32 -4.75
C ASN A 246 6.54 14.81 -4.83
N SER A 247 7.72 14.48 -5.35
CA SER A 247 8.27 13.12 -5.43
C SER A 247 9.13 12.74 -4.22
N ALA A 248 9.42 13.67 -3.32
CA ALA A 248 10.13 13.35 -2.08
C ALA A 248 9.21 12.55 -1.14
N LEU A 249 9.83 11.79 -0.23
CA LEU A 249 9.12 11.07 0.82
C LEU A 249 8.34 12.03 1.71
N TYR A 250 7.16 11.59 2.13
CA TYR A 250 6.31 12.34 3.04
C TYR A 250 6.83 12.25 4.49
N PRO A 251 6.98 13.37 5.22
CA PRO A 251 7.44 13.34 6.60
C PRO A 251 6.55 12.48 7.53
N PRO A 252 7.13 11.76 8.51
CA PRO A 252 8.55 11.72 8.88
C PRO A 252 9.36 10.63 8.15
N LEU A 253 8.83 10.05 7.07
CA LEU A 253 9.49 8.91 6.40
C LEU A 253 10.77 9.30 5.67
N ASP A 254 10.91 10.57 5.29
CA ASP A 254 12.14 11.16 4.76
C ASP A 254 13.30 11.07 5.76
N THR A 255 13.06 11.46 7.01
CA THR A 255 14.05 11.38 8.10
C THR A 255 14.40 9.92 8.38
N LEU A 256 13.39 9.05 8.43
CA LEU A 256 13.64 7.61 8.59
C LEU A 256 14.45 7.06 7.42
N TYR A 257 14.20 7.46 6.18
CA TYR A 257 15.00 7.03 5.04
C TYR A 257 16.49 7.38 5.23
N GLU A 258 16.81 8.61 5.64
CA GLU A 258 18.18 9.08 5.85
C GLU A 258 18.92 8.36 6.99
N GLU A 259 18.22 8.01 8.07
CA GLU A 259 18.78 7.27 9.21
C GLU A 259 19.05 5.79 8.88
N GLY A 260 18.42 5.26 7.83
CA GLY A 260 18.42 3.83 7.50
C GLY A 260 19.43 3.44 6.44
N ILE A 261 19.82 2.17 6.45
CA ILE A 261 20.42 1.51 5.29
C ILE A 261 19.25 0.99 4.43
N GLY A 262 18.73 1.83 3.54
CA GLY A 262 17.66 1.47 2.60
C GLY A 262 18.10 1.72 1.16
N CYS A 263 17.66 0.87 0.24
CA CYS A 263 17.88 1.11 -1.18
C CYS A 263 16.67 1.85 -1.77
N TRP A 264 16.94 2.97 -2.45
CA TRP A 264 15.94 3.63 -3.30
C TRP A 264 15.89 2.91 -4.64
N ILE A 265 14.75 2.31 -4.97
CA ILE A 265 14.56 1.61 -6.22
C ILE A 265 13.39 2.28 -6.97
N ASN A 266 13.66 2.76 -8.18
CA ASN A 266 12.57 3.16 -9.08
C ASN A 266 11.86 1.90 -9.57
N LYS A 267 10.53 1.99 -9.77
CA LYS A 267 9.63 0.85 -10.10
C LYS A 267 10.14 -0.13 -11.15
N ASP A 268 10.96 0.31 -12.09
CA ASP A 268 11.46 -0.52 -13.19
C ASP A 268 12.66 -1.43 -12.84
N ARG A 269 13.13 -1.46 -11.58
CA ARG A 269 14.44 -2.05 -11.22
C ARG A 269 14.44 -3.04 -10.06
N MET A 270 13.30 -3.61 -9.69
CA MET A 270 13.25 -4.58 -8.58
C MET A 270 13.83 -5.94 -8.99
N SER A 271 15.11 -6.18 -8.68
CA SER A 271 15.72 -7.52 -8.69
C SER A 271 16.84 -7.61 -7.65
N GLU A 272 16.50 -8.03 -6.43
CA GLU A 272 17.49 -8.27 -5.38
C GLU A 272 17.77 -9.77 -5.24
N LYS A 273 19.05 -10.13 -5.36
CA LYS A 273 19.48 -11.53 -5.25
C LYS A 273 19.41 -11.95 -3.78
N GLY A 274 18.66 -13.03 -3.50
CA GLY A 274 18.60 -13.66 -2.19
C GLY A 274 17.32 -13.40 -1.41
N ILE A 275 16.55 -12.36 -1.77
CA ILE A 275 15.24 -12.11 -1.19
C ILE A 275 14.22 -13.11 -1.73
N ARG A 276 13.40 -13.66 -0.84
CA ARG A 276 12.32 -14.61 -1.12
C ARG A 276 10.97 -14.11 -0.64
N SER A 277 10.95 -13.40 0.48
CA SER A 277 9.71 -12.94 1.10
C SER A 277 9.64 -11.41 1.11
N LEU A 278 8.46 -10.85 0.83
CA LEU A 278 8.24 -9.41 0.72
C LEU A 278 7.05 -8.99 1.60
N LEU A 279 7.31 -8.06 2.51
CA LEU A 279 6.31 -7.37 3.33
C LEU A 279 5.91 -6.07 2.60
N PHE A 280 4.65 -5.91 2.23
CA PHE A 280 4.16 -4.76 1.45
C PHE A 280 3.46 -3.73 2.33
N ALA A 281 3.82 -2.47 2.14
CA ALA A 281 3.23 -1.29 2.72
C ALA A 281 3.21 -0.13 1.72
N GLY A 282 2.36 0.87 1.92
CA GLY A 282 2.36 2.10 1.14
C GLY A 282 0.98 2.52 0.61
N VAL A 283 0.99 3.34 -0.44
CA VAL A 283 -0.22 3.86 -1.08
C VAL A 283 -0.12 3.77 -2.61
N ASN A 284 -1.21 3.69 -3.36
CA ASN A 284 -2.56 3.36 -2.92
C ASN A 284 -2.75 1.83 -2.87
N THR A 285 -3.48 1.33 -1.86
CA THR A 285 -3.74 -0.10 -1.65
C THR A 285 -4.23 -0.83 -2.90
N ASP A 286 -5.19 -0.24 -3.61
CA ASP A 286 -5.87 -0.80 -4.79
C ASP A 286 -5.15 -0.51 -6.12
N GLN A 287 -4.03 0.22 -6.09
CA GLN A 287 -3.28 0.59 -7.28
C GLN A 287 -1.83 0.13 -7.17
N CYS A 288 -0.91 0.98 -6.72
CA CYS A 288 0.52 0.71 -6.72
C CYS A 288 0.90 -0.44 -5.78
N VAL A 289 0.25 -0.55 -4.62
CA VAL A 289 0.49 -1.65 -3.68
C VAL A 289 0.02 -2.98 -4.26
N SER A 290 -1.24 -3.07 -4.70
CA SER A 290 -1.80 -4.30 -5.28
C SER A 290 -1.06 -4.70 -6.56
N GLY A 291 -0.73 -3.74 -7.44
CA GLY A 291 0.02 -3.97 -8.67
C GLY A 291 1.40 -4.55 -8.40
N THR A 292 2.14 -3.95 -7.46
CA THR A 292 3.48 -4.45 -7.08
C THR A 292 3.39 -5.82 -6.41
N LEU A 293 2.42 -6.01 -5.51
CA LEU A 293 2.21 -7.29 -4.81
C LEU A 293 1.87 -8.43 -5.78
N THR A 294 0.98 -8.18 -6.74
CA THR A 294 0.54 -9.20 -7.71
C THR A 294 1.63 -9.53 -8.74
N ASP A 295 2.44 -8.54 -9.14
CA ASP A 295 3.63 -8.78 -9.97
C ASP A 295 4.67 -9.61 -9.22
N ALA A 296 4.95 -9.28 -7.95
CA ALA A 296 5.85 -10.06 -7.10
C ALA A 296 5.35 -11.49 -6.88
N PHE A 297 4.05 -11.67 -6.60
CA PHE A 297 3.42 -12.98 -6.50
C PHE A 297 3.61 -13.79 -7.78
N SER A 298 3.37 -13.18 -8.95
CA SER A 298 3.54 -13.83 -10.25
C SER A 298 4.99 -14.24 -10.54
N LYS A 299 5.95 -13.51 -9.96
CA LYS A 299 7.39 -13.82 -10.01
C LYS A 299 7.83 -14.86 -8.96
N GLY A 300 6.93 -15.31 -8.09
CA GLY A 300 7.16 -16.37 -7.12
C GLY A 300 7.74 -15.90 -5.77
N TYR A 301 7.59 -14.62 -5.42
CA TYR A 301 7.91 -14.15 -4.06
C TYR A 301 6.82 -14.55 -3.07
N ASP A 302 7.20 -14.74 -1.81
CA ASP A 302 6.25 -14.91 -0.71
C ASP A 302 5.71 -13.56 -0.29
N CYS A 303 4.46 -13.27 -0.64
CA CYS A 303 3.88 -11.95 -0.40
C CYS A 303 3.15 -11.87 0.94
N VAL A 304 3.47 -10.85 1.74
CA VAL A 304 2.77 -10.53 2.99
C VAL A 304 2.36 -9.06 2.96
N MET A 305 1.06 -8.77 3.03
CA MET A 305 0.58 -7.39 3.11
C MET A 305 0.43 -6.96 4.58
N LEU A 306 1.04 -5.83 4.95
CA LEU A 306 0.83 -5.18 6.23
C LEU A 306 -0.36 -4.23 6.11
N LYS A 307 -1.57 -4.74 6.35
CA LYS A 307 -2.81 -4.05 5.94
C LYS A 307 -3.01 -2.67 6.58
N ASP A 308 -2.51 -2.48 7.79
CA ASP A 308 -2.58 -1.22 8.54
C ASP A 308 -1.45 -0.25 8.16
N ALA A 309 -0.47 -0.69 7.37
CA ALA A 309 0.49 0.16 6.67
C ALA A 309 0.17 0.31 5.17
N CYS A 310 -1.06 -0.01 4.75
CA CYS A 310 -1.57 0.23 3.40
C CYS A 310 -2.81 1.13 3.45
N GLY A 311 -2.86 2.14 2.58
CA GLY A 311 -3.99 3.07 2.52
C GLY A 311 -4.44 3.39 1.11
N THR A 312 -5.72 3.70 0.93
CA THR A 312 -6.25 4.30 -0.30
C THR A 312 -7.38 5.29 0.01
N THR A 313 -7.58 6.25 -0.88
CA THR A 313 -8.71 7.18 -0.88
C THR A 313 -9.91 6.65 -1.67
N SER A 314 -9.76 5.52 -2.36
CA SER A 314 -10.86 4.81 -3.01
C SER A 314 -11.91 4.36 -1.97
N PRO A 315 -13.15 4.08 -2.39
CA PRO A 315 -14.17 3.53 -1.50
C PRO A 315 -13.67 2.30 -0.74
N SER A 316 -14.13 2.13 0.51
CA SER A 316 -13.61 1.12 1.44
C SER A 316 -13.62 -0.31 0.90
N PHE A 317 -14.57 -0.66 0.04
CA PHE A 317 -14.65 -1.98 -0.61
C PHE A 317 -13.43 -2.27 -1.50
N SER A 318 -12.75 -1.25 -2.01
CA SER A 318 -11.55 -1.40 -2.85
C SER A 318 -10.41 -1.99 -2.02
N GLN A 319 -10.17 -1.44 -0.82
CA GLN A 319 -9.20 -1.99 0.12
C GLN A 319 -9.60 -3.39 0.60
N GLN A 320 -10.88 -3.60 0.95
CA GLN A 320 -11.37 -4.91 1.40
C GLN A 320 -11.17 -6.00 0.33
N CYS A 321 -11.39 -5.67 -0.94
CA CYS A 321 -11.16 -6.59 -2.05
C CYS A 321 -9.68 -7.00 -2.14
N ILE A 322 -8.76 -6.04 -2.04
CA ILE A 322 -7.33 -6.33 -2.07
C ILE A 322 -6.90 -7.15 -0.86
N GLU A 323 -7.32 -6.78 0.36
CA GLU A 323 -7.00 -7.53 1.58
C GLU A 323 -7.52 -8.97 1.52
N PHE A 324 -8.73 -9.18 1.00
CA PHE A 324 -9.30 -10.52 0.82
C PHE A 324 -8.44 -11.36 -0.13
N ASN A 325 -8.10 -10.83 -1.31
CA ASN A 325 -7.30 -11.56 -2.29
C ASN A 325 -5.86 -11.77 -1.83
N ALA A 326 -5.26 -10.79 -1.14
CA ALA A 326 -3.95 -10.95 -0.53
C ALA A 326 -3.94 -12.10 0.49
N ALA A 327 -4.96 -12.18 1.35
CA ALA A 327 -5.04 -13.21 2.39
C ALA A 327 -5.42 -14.61 1.89
N LYS A 328 -6.13 -14.70 0.76
CA LYS A 328 -6.73 -15.97 0.28
C LYS A 328 -6.10 -16.54 -0.97
N SER A 329 -5.42 -15.71 -1.77
CA SER A 329 -4.96 -16.08 -3.12
C SER A 329 -3.49 -15.75 -3.34
N TRP A 330 -3.06 -14.53 -3.00
CA TRP A 330 -1.72 -14.04 -3.39
C TRP A 330 -0.66 -14.22 -2.31
N GLY A 331 -1.05 -14.51 -1.07
CA GLY A 331 -0.12 -14.70 0.04
C GLY A 331 -0.80 -14.59 1.40
N PHE A 332 -0.31 -13.67 2.23
CA PHE A 332 -0.76 -13.51 3.60
C PHE A 332 -1.03 -12.03 3.95
N VAL A 333 -1.80 -11.80 5.00
CA VAL A 333 -2.06 -10.46 5.54
C VAL A 333 -1.76 -10.45 7.02
N ALA A 334 -0.97 -9.48 7.48
CA ALA A 334 -0.66 -9.25 8.89
C ALA A 334 -0.85 -7.76 9.24
N THR A 335 -0.68 -7.44 10.52
CA THR A 335 -0.60 -6.05 10.99
C THR A 335 0.85 -5.68 11.30
N CYS A 336 1.15 -4.38 11.32
CA CYS A 336 2.47 -3.90 11.73
C CYS A 336 2.79 -4.28 13.18
N ALA A 337 1.77 -4.29 14.04
CA ALA A 337 1.90 -4.73 15.42
C ALA A 337 2.23 -6.23 15.55
N ASP A 338 1.62 -7.08 14.72
CA ASP A 338 1.96 -8.52 14.70
C ASP A 338 3.38 -8.75 14.17
N PHE A 339 3.81 -7.96 13.17
CA PHE A 339 5.19 -8.00 12.68
C PHE A 339 6.19 -7.58 13.77
N ALA A 340 5.95 -6.45 14.44
CA ALA A 340 6.80 -5.99 15.55
C ALA A 340 6.88 -7.04 16.67
N ARG A 341 5.75 -7.65 17.05
CA ARG A 341 5.71 -8.71 18.07
C ARG A 341 6.49 -9.96 17.64
N GLY A 342 6.40 -10.34 16.37
CA GLY A 342 7.21 -11.44 15.81
C GLY A 342 8.71 -11.17 15.98
N VAL A 343 9.16 -9.95 15.68
CA VAL A 343 10.55 -9.54 15.85
C VAL A 343 10.98 -9.47 17.33
N GLU A 344 10.12 -9.05 18.24
CA GLU A 344 10.41 -9.06 19.68
C GLU A 344 10.63 -10.49 20.19
N ASN A 345 9.81 -11.43 19.73
CA ASN A 345 9.93 -12.83 20.10
C ASN A 345 11.20 -13.50 19.53
N MET A 346 11.70 -13.04 18.37
CA MET A 346 12.98 -13.52 17.81
C MET A 346 14.15 -13.31 18.77
N ALA A 347 14.20 -12.17 19.46
CA ALA A 347 15.29 -11.85 20.38
C ALA A 347 15.26 -12.69 21.68
N SER A 348 14.16 -13.42 21.90
CA SER A 348 13.95 -14.28 23.07
C SER A 348 14.16 -15.78 22.76
N GLN A 349 14.48 -16.14 21.51
CA GLN A 349 14.74 -17.51 21.04
C GLN A 349 16.24 -17.77 20.90
#